data_AF-A0A5C7PT26-F1
#
_entry.id   AF-A0A5C7PT26-F1
#
_cell.length_a   1.000
_cell.length_b   1.000
_cell.length_c   1.000
_cell.angle_alpha   90.00
_cell.angle_beta   90.00
_cell.angle_gamma   90.00
#
_symmetry.space_group_name_H-M   'P 1'
#
loop_
_entity.id
_entity.type
_entity.pdbx_description
1 polymer ?
#
loop_
_entity_poly.entity_id
_entity_poly.type
_entity_poly.pdbx_seq_one_letter_code
_entity_poly.pdbx_strand_id
1 'polypeptide(L)'
;MNNPFANPAFSMASLTAAITLLPNRYGRLEQLNLMPAKPVRQRQILVEERNGVLNLLPTQPPGSPGTVGIRGTRTPRSFVVPHIPHDDVVLPDEVQGLRAFGSETEAETLAGVIARHLDTM
;
A
#
# COMPACT_ATOMS: atom_id res chain seq x y z
N MET A 1 -32.20 -28.67 45.37
CA MET A 1 -31.63 -29.54 44.33
C MET A 1 -30.52 -28.76 43.65
N ASN A 2 -29.25 -29.10 43.91
CA ASN A 2 -28.11 -28.58 43.17
C ASN A 2 -28.02 -29.34 41.84
N ASN A 3 -28.04 -28.62 40.73
CA ASN A 3 -27.86 -29.20 39.40
C ASN A 3 -26.41 -29.70 39.27
N PRO A 4 -26.15 -31.02 39.11
CA PRO A 4 -24.80 -31.56 39.00
C PRO A 4 -24.06 -31.14 37.71
N PHE A 5 -24.75 -30.50 36.75
CA PHE A 5 -24.17 -29.92 35.54
C PHE A 5 -23.81 -28.43 35.69
N ALA A 6 -24.25 -27.78 36.76
CA ALA A 6 -23.83 -26.43 37.11
C ALA A 6 -22.58 -26.51 37.99
N ASN A 7 -21.46 -26.97 37.40
CA ASN A 7 -20.19 -27.06 38.12
C ASN A 7 -19.31 -25.85 37.78
N PRO A 8 -19.21 -24.83 38.65
CA PRO A 8 -18.35 -23.67 38.43
C PRO A 8 -16.85 -24.01 38.43
N ALA A 9 -16.46 -25.22 38.87
CA ALA A 9 -15.07 -25.67 38.85
C ALA A 9 -14.51 -25.91 37.43
N PHE A 10 -15.38 -25.92 36.40
CA PHE A 10 -14.99 -26.08 35.00
C PHE A 10 -15.30 -24.85 34.12
N SER A 11 -15.71 -23.72 34.70
CA SER A 11 -15.80 -22.48 33.91
C SER A 11 -14.37 -22.02 33.61
N MET A 12 -13.89 -22.38 32.42
CA MET A 12 -12.69 -21.81 31.81
C MET A 12 -12.72 -20.29 32.01
N ALA A 13 -11.59 -19.71 32.37
CA ALA A 13 -11.47 -18.27 32.63
C ALA A 13 -12.13 -17.46 31.50
N SER A 14 -13.09 -16.62 31.85
CA SER A 14 -13.84 -15.82 30.90
C SER A 14 -12.94 -14.80 30.21
N LEU A 15 -12.88 -14.86 28.88
CA LEU A 15 -12.20 -13.91 28.02
C LEU A 15 -12.78 -12.51 28.29
N THR A 16 -11.96 -11.64 28.90
CA THR A 16 -12.42 -10.32 29.35
C THR A 16 -12.50 -9.32 28.20
N ALA A 17 -11.62 -9.44 27.21
CA ALA A 17 -11.67 -8.74 25.94
C ALA A 17 -10.65 -9.35 24.96
N ALA A 18 -10.97 -9.36 23.67
CA ALA A 18 -10.01 -9.58 22.59
C ALA A 18 -9.75 -8.22 21.90
N ILE A 19 -8.48 -7.81 21.81
CA ILE A 19 -8.09 -6.53 21.20
C ILE A 19 -7.14 -6.81 20.04
N THR A 20 -7.57 -6.47 18.83
CA THR A 20 -6.72 -6.50 17.64
C THR A 20 -6.17 -5.09 17.40
N LEU A 21 -4.86 -4.91 17.60
CA LEU A 21 -4.21 -3.62 17.32
C LEU A 21 -3.69 -3.61 15.88
N LEU A 22 -4.46 -3.00 14.98
CA LEU A 22 -4.01 -2.81 13.59
C LEU A 22 -3.01 -1.64 13.51
N PRO A 23 -1.91 -1.78 12.75
CA PRO A 23 -0.97 -0.70 12.55
C PRO A 23 -1.62 0.46 11.79
N ASN A 24 -1.35 1.68 12.25
CA ASN A 24 -1.84 2.88 11.60
C ASN A 24 -1.08 3.11 10.28
N ARG A 25 -1.79 3.11 9.14
CA ARG A 25 -1.17 3.15 7.80
C ARG A 25 -0.86 4.58 7.30
N TYR A 26 -1.27 5.64 8.01
CA TYR A 26 -1.11 7.02 7.50
C TYR A 26 0.35 7.46 7.42
N GLY A 27 0.87 7.64 6.21
CA GLY A 27 2.15 8.30 5.98
C GLY A 27 2.01 9.83 5.97
N ARG A 28 2.98 10.55 6.55
CA ARG A 28 3.03 12.03 6.48
C ARG A 28 2.99 12.55 5.03
N LEU A 29 3.57 11.81 4.08
CA LEU A 29 3.53 12.14 2.65
C LEU A 29 2.13 12.01 2.05
N GLU A 30 1.34 11.03 2.50
CA GLU A 30 -0.05 10.86 2.09
C GLU A 30 -0.94 11.97 2.65
N GLN A 31 -0.73 12.33 3.93
CA GLN A 31 -1.44 13.45 4.57
C GLN A 31 -1.16 14.79 3.88
N LEU A 32 0.06 14.99 3.38
CA LEU A 32 0.45 16.18 2.63
C LEU A 32 0.04 16.11 1.15
N ASN A 33 -0.47 14.97 0.68
CA ASN A 33 -0.91 14.74 -0.70
C ASN A 33 0.13 15.15 -1.77
N LEU A 34 1.42 14.94 -1.48
CA LEU A 34 2.50 15.36 -2.38
C LEU A 34 2.68 14.42 -3.58
N MET A 35 2.23 13.17 -3.47
CA MET A 35 2.36 12.13 -4.49
C MET A 35 1.01 11.40 -4.68
N PRO A 36 0.00 12.05 -5.29
CA PRO A 36 -1.30 11.43 -5.47
C PRO A 36 -1.20 10.20 -6.38
N ALA A 37 -1.85 9.11 -5.99
CA ALA A 37 -1.92 7.90 -6.79
C ALA A 37 -2.68 8.18 -8.10
N LYS A 38 -1.99 7.98 -9.23
CA LYS A 38 -2.59 8.07 -10.57
C LYS A 38 -2.42 6.74 -11.29
N PRO A 39 -3.45 5.89 -11.35
CA PRO A 39 -3.35 4.60 -12.01
C PRO A 39 -3.15 4.79 -13.53
N VAL A 40 -2.31 3.96 -14.12
CA VAL A 40 -2.01 3.95 -15.55
C VAL A 40 -2.23 2.55 -16.09
N ARG A 41 -2.70 2.42 -17.33
CA ARG A 41 -2.98 1.12 -17.96
C ARG A 41 -1.73 0.49 -18.57
N GLN A 42 -0.63 1.23 -18.62
CA GLN A 42 0.64 0.86 -19.22
C GLN A 42 1.68 0.58 -18.14
N ARG A 43 2.56 -0.40 -18.41
CA ARG A 43 3.71 -0.75 -17.54
C ARG A 43 4.90 0.20 -17.70
N GLN A 44 4.87 1.08 -18.68
CA GLN A 44 5.93 2.06 -18.93
C GLN A 44 5.33 3.47 -18.89
N ILE A 45 5.97 4.34 -18.12
CA ILE A 45 5.61 5.76 -18.00
C ILE A 45 6.80 6.56 -18.52
N LEU A 46 6.55 7.42 -19.52
CA LEU A 46 7.56 8.33 -20.05
C LEU A 46 7.32 9.73 -19.50
N VAL A 47 8.38 10.32 -18.95
CA VAL A 47 8.41 11.72 -18.51
C VAL A 47 9.34 12.49 -19.44
N GLU A 48 8.81 13.49 -20.14
CA GLU A 48 9.63 14.39 -20.94
C GLU A 48 10.18 15.53 -20.07
N GLU A 49 11.50 15.58 -19.96
CA GLU A 49 12.20 16.73 -19.37
C GLU A 49 12.49 17.74 -20.49
N ARG A 50 11.94 18.95 -20.37
CA ARG A 50 12.20 20.05 -21.31
C ARG A 50 13.14 21.06 -20.65
N ASN A 51 14.42 20.96 -20.97
CA ASN A 51 15.40 21.94 -20.52
C ASN A 51 15.25 23.25 -21.31
N GLY A 52 15.04 24.36 -20.58
CA GLY A 52 15.04 25.70 -21.15
C GLY A 52 16.47 26.13 -21.45
N VAL A 53 16.78 26.41 -22.73
CA VAL A 53 18.12 26.89 -23.11
C VAL A 53 18.25 28.33 -22.62
N LEU A 54 19.13 28.56 -21.65
CA LEU A 54 19.55 29.90 -21.27
C LEU A 54 20.60 30.35 -22.28
N ASN A 55 20.22 31.19 -23.24
CA ASN A 55 21.13 31.69 -24.27
C ASN A 55 21.35 33.19 -24.08
N LEU A 56 22.61 33.60 -23.91
CA LEU A 56 23.00 35.01 -23.95
C LEU A 56 23.21 35.41 -25.41
N LEU A 57 22.55 36.50 -25.84
CA LEU A 57 22.73 37.05 -27.18
C LEU A 57 24.10 37.75 -27.27
N PRO A 58 24.99 37.34 -28.19
CA PRO A 58 26.25 38.05 -28.40
C PRO A 58 26.01 39.39 -29.11
N THR A 59 26.74 40.43 -28.73
CA THR A 59 26.74 41.73 -29.44
C THR A 59 27.48 41.57 -30.76
N GLN A 60 26.85 41.98 -31.88
CA GLN A 60 27.49 41.95 -33.20
C GLN A 60 27.51 43.34 -33.86
N PRO A 61 28.45 43.61 -34.79
CA PRO A 61 28.55 44.88 -35.50
C PRO A 61 27.32 45.15 -36.39
N PRO A 62 26.99 46.42 -36.67
CA PRO A 62 25.91 46.77 -37.61
C PRO A 62 26.12 46.13 -38.99
N GLY A 63 25.12 45.39 -39.48
CA GLY A 63 25.17 44.72 -40.79
C GLY A 63 25.53 43.23 -40.76
N SER A 64 25.80 42.65 -39.57
CA SER A 64 26.06 41.21 -39.45
C SER A 64 24.78 40.36 -39.52
N PRO A 65 24.88 39.08 -39.94
CA PRO A 65 23.76 38.14 -39.92
C PRO A 65 23.26 37.89 -38.49
N GLY A 66 21.93 37.92 -38.28
CA GLY A 66 21.34 37.68 -36.96
C GLY A 66 21.63 36.30 -36.37
N THR A 67 21.77 36.22 -35.05
CA THR A 67 21.96 34.96 -34.33
C THR A 67 20.69 34.10 -34.37
N VAL A 68 20.80 32.81 -34.70
CA VAL A 68 19.66 31.88 -34.72
C VAL A 68 19.34 31.34 -33.32
N GLY A 69 18.05 31.24 -33.00
CA GLY A 69 17.59 30.71 -31.72
C GLY A 69 17.84 29.21 -31.60
N ILE A 70 18.53 28.78 -30.55
CA ILE A 70 18.72 27.37 -30.21
C ILE A 70 17.45 26.86 -29.52
N ARG A 71 16.85 25.79 -30.03
CA ARG A 71 15.70 25.14 -29.39
C ARG A 71 16.18 24.19 -28.30
N GLY A 72 15.52 24.22 -27.15
CA GLY A 72 15.76 23.24 -26.09
C GLY A 72 15.42 21.83 -26.52
N THR A 73 16.36 20.92 -26.33
CA THR A 73 16.20 19.49 -26.59
C THR A 73 15.35 18.87 -25.48
N ARG A 74 14.46 17.95 -25.85
CA ARG A 74 13.67 17.16 -24.90
C ARG A 74 14.42 15.87 -24.60
N THR A 75 14.60 15.54 -23.33
CA THR A 75 15.18 14.26 -22.91
C THR A 75 14.10 13.41 -22.27
N PRO A 76 13.64 12.32 -22.93
CA PRO A 76 12.68 11.41 -22.34
C PRO A 76 13.34 10.55 -21.25
N ARG A 77 12.69 10.42 -20.09
CA ARG A 77 13.02 9.43 -19.06
C ARG A 77 11.90 8.40 -18.99
N SER A 78 12.25 7.12 -19.12
CA SER A 78 11.29 6.02 -19.03
C SER A 78 11.38 5.36 -17.66
N PHE A 79 10.21 5.14 -17.05
CA PHE A 79 10.05 4.41 -15.80
C PHE A 79 9.25 3.15 -16.06
N VAL A 80 9.76 2.01 -15.62
CA VAL A 80 9.04 0.74 -15.66
C VAL A 80 8.31 0.58 -14.33
N VAL A 81 6.98 0.42 -14.39
CA VAL A 81 6.17 0.12 -13.23
C VAL A 81 6.50 -1.31 -12.77
N PRO A 82 7.02 -1.50 -11.55
CA PRO A 82 7.35 -2.82 -11.05
C PRO A 82 6.07 -3.61 -10.78
N HIS A 83 6.14 -4.93 -10.97
CA HIS A 83 5.10 -5.85 -10.53
C HIS A 83 5.52 -6.40 -9.17
N ILE A 84 4.70 -6.13 -8.15
CA ILE A 84 4.94 -6.59 -6.77
C ILE A 84 3.79 -7.55 -6.42
N PRO A 85 3.92 -8.85 -6.72
CA PRO A 85 2.94 -9.83 -6.27
C PRO A 85 3.06 -10.00 -4.76
N HIS A 86 1.93 -10.00 -4.07
CA HIS A 86 1.84 -10.29 -2.65
C HIS A 86 0.78 -11.37 -2.48
N ASP A 87 1.26 -12.61 -2.33
CA ASP A 87 0.42 -13.81 -2.26
C ASP A 87 0.43 -14.33 -0.82
N ASP A 88 -0.69 -14.92 -0.41
CA ASP A 88 -0.85 -15.53 0.91
C ASP A 88 -1.69 -16.82 0.80
N VAL A 89 -1.53 -17.72 1.77
CA VAL A 89 -2.12 -19.06 1.76
C VAL A 89 -2.73 -19.35 3.12
N VAL A 90 -3.94 -19.90 3.12
CA VAL A 90 -4.57 -20.43 4.34
C VAL A 90 -4.32 -21.93 4.43
N LEU A 91 -3.69 -22.35 5.53
CA LEU A 91 -3.36 -23.75 5.79
C LEU A 91 -4.47 -24.44 6.59
N PRO A 92 -4.68 -25.76 6.44
CA PRO A 92 -5.66 -26.51 7.23
C PRO A 92 -5.46 -26.37 8.75
N ASP A 93 -4.20 -26.27 9.17
CA ASP A 93 -3.80 -26.12 10.57
C ASP A 93 -4.28 -24.79 11.19
N GLU A 94 -4.59 -23.78 10.36
CA GLU A 94 -5.07 -22.45 10.80
C GLU A 94 -6.59 -22.41 11.00
N VAL A 95 -7.30 -23.46 10.60
CA VAL A 95 -8.76 -23.57 10.73
C VAL A 95 -9.14 -24.74 11.63
N GLN A 96 -8.45 -25.87 11.50
CA GLN A 96 -8.86 -27.10 12.14
C GLN A 96 -8.54 -27.11 13.64
N GLY A 97 -9.58 -27.27 14.47
CA GLY A 97 -9.42 -27.42 15.92
C GLY A 97 -9.08 -26.13 16.67
N LEU A 98 -9.03 -25.00 15.96
CA LEU A 98 -8.85 -23.68 16.55
C LEU A 98 -10.21 -23.06 16.89
N ARG A 99 -10.21 -22.26 17.95
CA ARG A 99 -11.36 -21.48 18.42
C ARG A 99 -11.35 -20.13 17.75
N ALA A 100 -12.52 -19.61 17.42
CA ALA A 100 -12.67 -18.29 16.83
C ALA A 100 -12.09 -17.20 17.74
N PHE A 101 -11.25 -16.32 17.19
CA PHE A 101 -10.66 -15.22 17.96
C PHE A 101 -11.76 -14.35 18.62
N GLY A 102 -11.70 -14.20 19.95
CA GLY A 102 -12.68 -13.43 20.73
C GLY A 102 -13.98 -14.17 21.09
N SER A 103 -14.14 -15.43 20.69
CA SER A 103 -15.25 -16.30 21.10
C SER A 103 -14.78 -17.39 22.05
N GLU A 104 -15.63 -17.84 22.96
CA GLU A 104 -15.34 -19.00 23.83
C GLU A 104 -16.04 -20.28 23.37
N THR A 105 -17.03 -20.15 22.49
CA THR A 105 -17.97 -21.22 22.15
C THR A 105 -17.92 -21.60 20.68
N GLU A 106 -17.34 -20.76 19.82
CA GLU A 106 -17.33 -20.96 18.37
C GLU A 106 -15.96 -21.44 17.87
N ALA A 107 -15.99 -22.34 16.89
CA ALA A 107 -14.81 -22.79 16.17
C ALA A 107 -14.38 -21.73 15.14
N GLU A 108 -13.07 -21.66 14.87
CA GLU A 108 -12.52 -20.80 13.83
C GLU A 108 -13.11 -21.18 12.47
N THR A 109 -13.44 -20.17 11.67
CA THR A 109 -14.00 -20.36 10.33
C THR A 109 -12.97 -19.95 9.29
N LEU A 110 -13.01 -20.60 8.12
CA LEU A 110 -12.16 -20.21 6.98
C LEU A 110 -12.29 -18.71 6.64
N ALA A 111 -13.51 -18.17 6.71
CA ALA A 111 -13.77 -16.75 6.46
C ALA A 111 -13.08 -15.83 7.49
N GLY A 112 -13.00 -16.25 8.76
CA GLY A 112 -12.32 -15.50 9.82
C GLY A 112 -10.80 -15.43 9.62
N VAL A 113 -10.19 -16.54 9.22
CA VAL A 113 -8.75 -16.59 8.88
C VAL A 113 -8.45 -15.71 7.68
N ILE A 114 -9.25 -15.82 6.60
CA ILE A 114 -9.08 -14.99 5.40
C ILE A 114 -9.18 -13.49 5.74
N ALA A 115 -10.18 -13.10 6.53
CA ALA A 115 -10.34 -11.70 6.94
C ALA A 115 -9.12 -11.19 7.73
N ARG A 116 -8.57 -12.01 8.63
CA ARG A 116 -7.38 -11.67 9.41
C ARG A 116 -6.14 -11.49 8.53
N HIS A 117 -5.96 -12.34 7.53
CA HIS A 117 -4.85 -12.25 6.59
C HIS A 117 -4.95 -10.97 5.75
N LEU A 118 -6.16 -10.65 5.27
CA LEU A 118 -6.45 -9.41 4.52
C LEU A 118 -6.21 -8.15 5.35
N ASP A 119 -6.49 -8.16 6.66
CA ASP A 119 -6.24 -7.01 7.54
C ASP A 119 -4.75 -6.66 7.65
N THR A 120 -3.87 -7.66 7.47
CA THR A 120 -2.41 -7.50 7.53
C THR A 120 -1.72 -7.30 6.19
N MET A 121 -2.44 -7.49 5.07
CA MET A 121 -2.00 -7.09 3.73
C MET A 121 -2.07 -5.57 3.53
#